data_AF-A0A238XW13-F1
#
_entry.id   AF-A0A238XW13-F1
#
_cell.length_a   1.000
_cell.length_b   1.000
_cell.length_c   1.000
_cell.angle_alpha   90.00
_cell.angle_beta   90.00
_cell.angle_gamma   90.00
#
_symmetry.space_group_name_H-M   'P 1'
#
loop_
_entity.id
_entity.type
_entity.pdbx_description
1 polymer ?
#
loop_
_entity_poly.entity_id
_entity_poly.type
_entity_poly.pdbx_seq_one_letter_code
_entity_poly.pdbx_strand_id
1 'polypeptide(L)'
;MVTLPRRVRGAMFVALAVGFLAGPFLLRAAAVPMSTPTVAEPGSLLALAAPASVAAGAILLVSGGSALSGRALAPRWSLVAPAIGVAVGIGFGVSGSTEGLDPATLSSLDLGVLLSGVTSFVIGGALVGAALAPVVLGSLKGDTVTLLAGTVLVLASIALTPAAAFATLAGLLGGGVAIALLWAAGDNSWRP
;
A
#
# COMPACT_ATOMS: atom_id res chain seq x y z
N MET A 1 0.36 10.99 -30.37
CA MET A 1 0.44 10.37 -29.03
C MET A 1 1.13 9.03 -29.17
N VAL A 2 2.36 8.87 -28.68
CA VAL A 2 3.09 7.60 -28.76
C VAL A 2 2.41 6.61 -27.79
N THR A 3 1.74 5.60 -28.32
CA THR A 3 1.13 4.54 -27.51
C THR A 3 2.23 3.57 -27.09
N LEU A 4 2.71 3.70 -25.87
CA LEU A 4 3.64 2.73 -25.29
C LEU A 4 3.00 1.33 -25.31
N PRO A 5 3.74 0.29 -25.74
CA PRO A 5 3.23 -1.07 -25.72
C PRO A 5 2.87 -1.47 -24.28
N ARG A 6 1.76 -2.19 -24.13
CA ARG A 6 1.17 -2.56 -22.82
C ARG A 6 2.18 -3.21 -21.87
N ARG A 7 3.10 -4.01 -22.39
CA ARG A 7 4.17 -4.66 -21.62
C ARG A 7 5.20 -3.68 -21.08
N VAL A 8 5.56 -2.65 -21.85
CA VAL A 8 6.51 -1.61 -21.40
C VAL A 8 5.88 -0.76 -20.31
N ARG A 9 4.59 -0.41 -20.47
CA ARG A 9 3.84 0.27 -19.41
C ARG A 9 3.72 -0.59 -18.15
N GLY A 10 3.45 -1.88 -18.31
CA GLY A 10 3.44 -2.84 -17.20
C GLY A 10 4.78 -2.90 -16.48
N ALA A 11 5.89 -2.99 -17.21
CA ALA A 11 7.24 -2.97 -16.64
C ALA A 11 7.54 -1.66 -15.89
N MET A 12 7.12 -0.51 -16.44
CA MET A 12 7.25 0.79 -15.78
C MET A 12 6.47 0.84 -14.46
N PHE A 13 5.24 0.33 -14.42
CA PHE A 13 4.48 0.27 -13.17
C PHE A 13 5.08 -0.69 -12.15
N VAL A 14 5.64 -1.82 -12.58
CA VAL A 14 6.36 -2.73 -11.67
C VAL A 14 7.62 -2.05 -11.14
N ALA A 15 8.39 -1.35 -11.98
CA ALA A 15 9.57 -0.62 -11.52
C ALA A 15 9.22 0.49 -10.51
N LEU A 16 8.17 1.26 -10.79
CA LEU A 16 7.63 2.24 -9.85
C LEU A 16 7.17 1.57 -8.55
N ALA A 17 6.44 0.45 -8.66
CA ALA A 17 5.97 -0.29 -7.51
C ALA A 17 7.14 -0.73 -6.61
N VAL A 18 8.21 -1.28 -7.19
CA VAL A 18 9.42 -1.66 -6.46
C VAL A 18 10.04 -0.45 -5.77
N GLY A 19 10.15 0.70 -6.45
CA GLY A 19 10.66 1.93 -5.85
C GLY A 19 9.82 2.41 -4.67
N PHE A 20 8.50 2.39 -4.80
CA PHE A 20 7.56 2.74 -3.73
C PHE A 20 7.64 1.75 -2.55
N LEU A 21 7.69 0.45 -2.81
CA LEU A 21 7.81 -0.58 -1.78
C LEU A 21 9.18 -0.54 -1.06
N ALA A 22 10.23 -0.06 -1.72
CA ALA A 22 11.54 0.19 -1.11
C ALA A 22 11.58 1.45 -0.24
N GLY A 23 10.67 2.42 -0.48
CA GLY A 23 10.61 3.71 0.20
C GLY A 23 10.71 3.65 1.73
N PRO A 24 9.92 2.81 2.43
CA PRO A 24 9.99 2.67 3.88
C PRO A 24 11.38 2.25 4.39
N PHE A 25 12.08 1.37 3.66
CA PHE A 25 13.42 0.91 4.03
C PHE A 25 14.47 2.02 3.85
N LEU A 26 14.32 2.83 2.80
CA LEU A 26 15.20 3.98 2.54
C LEU A 26 15.04 5.07 3.60
N LEU A 27 13.79 5.38 3.99
CA LEU A 27 13.50 6.34 5.06
C LEU A 27 14.08 5.89 6.40
N ARG A 28 14.00 4.58 6.69
CA ARG A 28 14.65 4.00 7.88
C ARG A 28 16.17 4.11 7.80
N ALA A 29 16.78 3.77 6.66
CA ALA A 29 18.23 3.85 6.47
C ALA A 29 18.76 5.29 6.65
N ALA A 30 17.94 6.29 6.33
CA ALA A 30 18.22 7.70 6.57
C ALA A 30 17.97 8.15 8.02
N ALA A 31 17.68 7.23 8.94
CA ALA A 31 17.38 7.49 10.35
C ALA A 31 16.25 8.50 10.59
N VAL A 32 15.27 8.56 9.68
CA VAL A 32 14.10 9.42 9.85
C VAL A 32 13.24 8.86 10.99
N PRO A 33 12.95 9.62 12.04
CA PRO A 33 12.12 9.16 13.15
C PRO A 33 10.70 8.85 12.64
N MET A 34 10.33 7.57 12.70
CA MET A 34 8.99 7.09 12.32
C MET A 34 8.16 6.94 13.59
N SER A 35 7.74 8.07 14.17
CA SER A 35 6.76 8.10 15.26
C SER A 35 5.34 8.28 14.72
N THR A 36 4.33 8.04 15.55
CA THR A 36 2.95 8.43 15.20
C THR A 36 2.89 9.94 14.95
N PRO A 37 2.39 10.37 13.77
CA PRO A 37 2.39 11.78 13.40
C PRO A 37 1.52 12.63 14.32
N THR A 38 1.94 13.87 14.56
CA THR A 38 1.19 14.88 15.31
C THR A 38 1.19 16.21 14.58
N VAL A 39 0.11 16.99 14.71
CA VAL A 39 -0.01 18.31 14.04
C VAL A 39 1.00 19.32 14.59
N ALA A 40 1.43 19.15 15.84
CA ALA A 40 2.34 20.05 16.52
C ALA A 40 3.78 20.00 15.97
N GLU A 41 4.15 18.90 15.28
CA GLU A 41 5.51 18.68 14.81
C GLU A 41 5.51 18.38 13.30
N PRO A 42 5.77 19.39 12.43
CA PRO A 42 5.70 19.23 10.98
C PRO A 42 6.61 18.12 10.43
N GLY A 43 7.76 17.88 11.08
CA GLY A 43 8.68 16.80 10.71
C GLY A 43 8.07 15.41 10.85
N SER A 44 7.07 15.24 11.72
CA SER A 44 6.35 13.98 11.89
C SER A 44 5.47 13.61 10.70
N LEU A 45 5.18 14.57 9.78
CA LEU A 45 4.44 14.28 8.55
C LEU A 45 5.22 13.37 7.59
N LEU A 46 6.54 13.32 7.71
CA LEU A 46 7.36 12.36 6.95
C LEU A 46 7.02 10.91 7.29
N ALA A 47 6.45 10.65 8.48
CA ALA A 47 5.98 9.31 8.85
C ALA A 47 4.80 8.83 7.98
N LEU A 48 4.08 9.73 7.30
CA LEU A 48 3.02 9.35 6.35
C LEU A 48 3.58 8.77 5.05
N ALA A 49 4.84 9.05 4.71
CA ALA A 49 5.44 8.61 3.46
C ALA A 49 5.54 7.08 3.38
N ALA A 50 5.79 6.41 4.51
CA ALA A 50 5.86 4.95 4.55
C ALA A 50 4.51 4.27 4.22
N PRO A 51 3.40 4.52 4.94
CA PRO A 51 2.10 3.93 4.57
C PRO A 51 1.64 4.34 3.16
N ALA A 52 1.88 5.59 2.76
CA ALA A 52 1.51 6.07 1.43
C ALA A 52 2.28 5.33 0.32
N SER A 53 3.59 5.15 0.50
CA SER A 53 4.42 4.45 -0.48
C SER A 53 4.07 2.96 -0.58
N VAL A 54 3.79 2.29 0.54
CA VAL A 54 3.33 0.89 0.52
C VAL A 54 1.99 0.75 -0.20
N ALA A 55 1.01 1.61 0.11
CA ALA A 55 -0.28 1.63 -0.59
C ALA A 55 -0.10 1.84 -2.10
N ALA A 56 0.68 2.85 -2.50
CA ALA A 56 0.93 3.15 -3.90
C ALA A 56 1.61 1.98 -4.62
N GLY A 57 2.65 1.41 -4.00
CA GLY A 57 3.42 0.29 -4.54
C GLY A 57 2.55 -0.95 -4.75
N ALA A 58 1.68 -1.29 -3.79
CA ALA A 58 0.80 -2.45 -3.90
C ALA A 58 -0.16 -2.36 -5.10
N ILE A 59 -0.80 -1.19 -5.30
CA ILE A 59 -1.74 -0.97 -6.41
C ILE A 59 -1.01 -1.00 -7.75
N LEU A 60 0.15 -0.35 -7.84
CA LEU A 60 0.98 -0.33 -9.04
C LEU A 60 1.52 -1.72 -9.39
N LEU A 61 1.85 -2.53 -8.39
CA LEU A 61 2.35 -3.90 -8.60
C LEU A 61 1.28 -4.80 -9.22
N VAL A 62 0.06 -4.79 -8.66
CA VAL A 62 -1.07 -5.58 -9.16
C VAL A 62 -1.43 -5.13 -10.58
N SER A 63 -1.50 -3.82 -10.81
CA SER A 63 -1.83 -3.26 -12.12
C SER A 63 -0.73 -3.57 -13.15
N GLY A 64 0.54 -3.35 -12.80
CA GLY A 64 1.69 -3.65 -13.64
C GLY A 64 1.83 -5.13 -13.98
N GLY A 65 1.62 -6.01 -13.00
CA GLY A 65 1.64 -7.46 -13.19
C GLY A 65 0.55 -7.95 -14.16
N SER A 66 -0.67 -7.38 -14.06
CA SER A 66 -1.73 -7.67 -15.02
C SER A 66 -1.39 -7.19 -16.44
N ALA A 67 -0.80 -5.99 -16.55
CA ALA A 67 -0.38 -5.41 -17.83
C ALA A 67 0.77 -6.20 -18.50
N LEU A 68 1.74 -6.70 -17.72
CA LEU A 68 2.80 -7.60 -18.19
C LEU A 68 2.24 -8.92 -18.70
N SER A 69 1.22 -9.45 -18.04
CA SER A 69 0.49 -10.65 -18.46
C SER A 69 -0.38 -10.43 -19.70
N GLY A 70 -0.47 -9.19 -20.20
CA GLY A 70 -1.30 -8.80 -21.34
C GLY A 70 -2.81 -8.83 -21.05
N ARG A 71 -3.21 -8.98 -19.78
CA ARG A 71 -4.60 -9.10 -19.35
C ARG A 71 -5.12 -7.79 -18.77
N ALA A 72 -6.40 -7.52 -18.94
CA ALA A 72 -7.06 -6.45 -18.20
C ALA A 72 -7.18 -6.85 -16.73
N LEU A 73 -7.07 -5.88 -15.83
CA LEU A 73 -7.19 -6.13 -14.41
C LEU A 73 -8.68 -6.38 -14.09
N ALA A 74 -9.01 -7.61 -13.67
CA ALA A 74 -10.36 -7.89 -13.20
C ALA A 74 -10.57 -7.30 -11.80
N PRO A 75 -11.78 -6.84 -11.45
CA PRO A 75 -12.07 -6.28 -10.13
C PRO A 75 -11.61 -7.19 -9.00
N ARG A 76 -11.87 -8.49 -9.08
CA ARG A 76 -11.48 -9.47 -8.04
C ARG A 76 -9.97 -9.52 -7.78
N TRP A 77 -9.14 -9.32 -8.81
CA TRP A 77 -7.68 -9.32 -8.66
C TRP A 77 -7.16 -8.08 -7.92
N SER A 78 -7.94 -7.00 -7.86
CA SER A 78 -7.58 -5.82 -7.08
C SER A 78 -7.60 -6.08 -5.56
N LEU A 79 -8.31 -7.11 -5.09
CA LEU A 79 -8.28 -7.55 -3.69
C LEU A 79 -6.90 -8.05 -3.25
N VAL A 80 -6.01 -8.35 -4.20
CA VAL A 80 -4.63 -8.72 -3.90
C VAL A 80 -3.81 -7.52 -3.43
N ALA A 81 -4.16 -6.29 -3.83
CA ALA A 81 -3.41 -5.09 -3.43
C ALA A 81 -3.43 -4.88 -1.90
N PRO A 82 -4.59 -4.93 -1.20
CA PRO A 82 -4.63 -4.93 0.26
C PRO A 82 -3.75 -5.99 0.91
N ALA A 83 -3.77 -7.22 0.39
CA ALA A 83 -2.97 -8.32 0.93
C ALA A 83 -1.46 -8.06 0.78
N ILE A 84 -1.02 -7.50 -0.35
CA ILE A 84 0.37 -7.07 -0.55
C ILE A 84 0.75 -5.98 0.45
N GLY A 85 -0.13 -5.00 0.68
CA GLY A 85 0.11 -3.94 1.67
C GLY A 85 0.34 -4.47 3.08
N VAL A 86 -0.47 -5.45 3.51
CA VAL A 86 -0.29 -6.13 4.80
C VAL A 86 1.02 -6.91 4.84
N ALA A 87 1.32 -7.71 3.81
CA ALA A 87 2.53 -8.54 3.78
C ALA A 87 3.81 -7.68 3.87
N VAL A 88 3.84 -6.55 3.15
CA VAL A 88 4.95 -5.59 3.20
C VAL A 88 5.05 -4.92 4.56
N GLY A 89 3.92 -4.51 5.13
CA GLY A 89 3.88 -3.92 6.48
C GLY A 89 4.37 -4.89 7.56
N ILE A 90 4.02 -6.17 7.48
CA ILE A 90 4.55 -7.22 8.35
C ILE A 90 6.07 -7.35 8.18
N GLY A 91 6.58 -7.41 6.94
CA GLY A 91 8.02 -7.46 6.68
C GLY A 91 8.79 -6.26 7.24
N PHE A 92 8.18 -5.07 7.24
CA PHE A 92 8.74 -3.89 7.89
C PHE A 92 8.81 -4.03 9.43
N GLY A 93 7.79 -4.66 10.04
CA GLY A 93 7.76 -4.98 11.47
C GLY A 93 8.83 -6.00 11.88
N VAL A 94 8.98 -7.08 11.12
CA VAL A 94 9.99 -8.13 11.37
C VAL A 94 11.43 -7.59 11.30
N SER A 95 11.70 -6.63 10.42
CA SER A 95 13.04 -6.03 10.29
C SER A 95 13.33 -4.92 11.31
N GLY A 96 12.35 -4.53 12.13
CA GLY A 96 12.44 -3.41 13.09
C GLY A 96 12.94 -3.80 14.48
N SER A 97 12.99 -5.09 14.82
CA SER A 97 13.66 -5.55 16.04
C SER A 97 15.18 -5.45 15.85
N THR A 98 15.80 -4.49 16.53
CA THR A 98 17.26 -4.29 16.52
C THR A 98 18.04 -5.37 17.26
N GLU A 99 17.36 -6.29 17.94
CA GLU A 99 17.97 -7.57 18.28
C GLU A 99 17.91 -8.45 17.04
N GLY A 100 19.08 -8.76 16.48
CA GLY A 100 19.20 -9.53 15.25
C GLY A 100 18.30 -10.76 15.27
N LEU A 101 17.82 -11.17 14.09
CA LEU A 101 17.03 -12.38 13.89
C LEU A 101 17.81 -13.61 14.39
N ASP A 102 17.74 -13.87 15.69
CA ASP A 102 18.12 -15.14 16.27
C ASP A 102 17.04 -16.13 15.81
N PRO A 103 17.39 -17.26 15.16
CA PRO A 103 16.40 -18.28 14.79
C PRO A 103 15.51 -18.74 15.96
N ALA A 104 15.92 -18.52 17.22
CA ALA A 104 15.08 -18.72 18.39
C ALA A 104 13.88 -17.74 18.47
N THR A 105 14.04 -16.49 18.06
CA THR A 105 12.96 -15.47 18.05
C THR A 105 11.88 -15.72 17.00
N LEU A 106 12.21 -16.43 15.92
CA LEU A 106 11.21 -16.91 14.95
C LEU A 106 10.30 -17.99 15.56
N SER A 107 10.80 -18.74 16.55
CA SER A 107 10.02 -19.75 17.26
C SER A 107 9.18 -19.17 18.41
N SER A 108 9.53 -17.97 18.89
CA SER A 108 8.83 -17.21 19.94
C SER A 108 8.34 -15.87 19.39
N LEU A 109 7.72 -15.90 18.21
CA LEU A 109 7.16 -14.72 17.55
C LEU A 109 6.02 -14.18 18.44
N ASP A 110 6.36 -13.37 19.42
CA ASP A 110 5.39 -12.70 20.27
C ASP A 110 4.69 -11.66 19.40
N LEU A 111 3.44 -11.94 19.01
CA LEU A 111 2.65 -11.05 18.16
C LEU A 111 2.64 -9.62 18.72
N GLY A 112 2.79 -9.46 20.05
CA GLY A 112 2.88 -8.17 20.72
C GLY A 112 4.08 -7.30 20.31
N VAL A 113 5.24 -7.89 19.98
CA VAL A 113 6.44 -7.15 19.54
C VAL A 113 6.35 -6.76 18.07
N LEU A 114 5.73 -7.61 17.24
CA LEU A 114 5.42 -7.32 15.84
C LEU A 114 4.39 -6.20 15.67
N LEU A 115 3.51 -6.04 16.66
CA LEU A 115 2.46 -5.03 16.75
C LEU A 115 2.92 -3.74 17.47
N SER A 116 4.20 -3.36 17.37
CA SER A 116 4.59 -2.00 17.77
C SER A 116 3.71 -0.96 17.05
N GLY A 117 3.35 0.14 17.73
CA GLY A 117 2.38 1.11 17.23
C GLY A 117 2.70 1.65 15.82
N VAL A 118 3.99 1.76 15.48
CA VAL A 118 4.47 2.21 14.17
C VAL A 118 4.16 1.18 13.08
N THR A 119 4.36 -0.11 13.34
CA THR A 119 4.03 -1.19 12.40
C THR A 119 2.53 -1.21 12.12
N SER A 120 1.70 -1.10 13.16
CA SER A 120 0.24 -1.04 13.00
C SER A 120 -0.25 0.19 12.25
N PHE A 121 0.42 1.34 12.41
CA PHE A 121 0.12 2.55 11.64
C PHE A 121 0.43 2.38 10.15
N VAL A 122 1.59 1.80 9.81
CA VAL A 122 1.98 1.54 8.41
C VAL A 122 1.04 0.53 7.76
N ILE A 123 0.76 -0.59 8.43
CA ILE A 123 -0.17 -1.62 7.94
C ILE A 123 -1.56 -1.02 7.74
N GLY A 124 -2.06 -0.28 8.72
CA GLY A 124 -3.36 0.36 8.67
C GLY A 124 -3.50 1.33 7.49
N GLY A 125 -2.55 2.27 7.34
CA GLY A 125 -2.56 3.22 6.23
C GLY A 125 -2.37 2.55 4.87
N ALA A 126 -1.50 1.54 4.79
CA ALA A 126 -1.33 0.75 3.57
C ALA A 126 -2.61 0.01 3.18
N LEU A 127 -3.33 -0.56 4.16
CA LEU A 127 -4.59 -1.28 3.93
C LEU A 127 -5.67 -0.31 3.44
N VAL A 128 -5.83 0.86 4.09
CA VAL A 128 -6.78 1.90 3.64
C VAL A 128 -6.50 2.28 2.19
N GLY A 129 -5.24 2.61 1.88
CA GLY A 129 -4.87 3.07 0.55
C GLY A 129 -5.01 2.00 -0.51
N ALA A 130 -4.54 0.77 -0.23
CA ALA A 130 -4.64 -0.34 -1.17
C ALA A 130 -6.08 -0.82 -1.38
N ALA A 131 -6.96 -0.67 -0.39
CA ALA A 131 -8.39 -0.97 -0.51
C ALA A 131 -9.13 -0.01 -1.44
N LEU A 132 -8.53 1.14 -1.81
CA LEU A 132 -9.08 1.99 -2.88
C LEU A 132 -9.09 1.27 -4.23
N ALA A 133 -8.18 0.32 -4.46
CA ALA A 133 -8.16 -0.43 -5.72
C ALA A 133 -9.45 -1.23 -5.97
N PRO A 134 -9.91 -2.11 -5.05
CA PRO A 134 -11.20 -2.79 -5.19
C PRO A 134 -12.41 -1.87 -5.14
N VAL A 135 -12.37 -0.77 -4.38
CA VAL A 135 -13.48 0.21 -4.37
C VAL A 135 -13.64 0.87 -5.73
N VAL A 136 -12.54 1.37 -6.32
CA VAL A 136 -12.58 2.06 -7.60
C VAL A 136 -12.88 1.10 -8.74
N LEU A 137 -12.20 -0.05 -8.83
CA LEU A 137 -12.47 -1.02 -9.88
C LEU A 137 -13.85 -1.68 -9.75
N GLY A 138 -14.31 -1.94 -8.53
CA GLY A 138 -15.65 -2.44 -8.27
C GLY A 138 -16.72 -1.44 -8.74
N SER A 139 -16.52 -0.15 -8.46
CA SER A 139 -17.38 0.94 -8.93
C SER A 139 -17.38 1.05 -10.46
N LEU A 140 -16.20 1.12 -11.07
CA LEU A 140 -16.04 1.27 -12.53
C LEU A 140 -16.58 0.10 -13.34
N LYS A 141 -16.54 -1.12 -12.79
CA LYS A 141 -16.97 -2.35 -13.49
C LYS A 141 -18.32 -2.89 -13.01
N GLY A 142 -18.98 -2.21 -12.08
CA GLY A 142 -20.26 -2.64 -11.51
C GLY A 142 -20.19 -3.94 -10.70
N ASP A 143 -19.02 -4.30 -10.16
CA ASP A 143 -18.85 -5.49 -9.33
C ASP A 143 -19.12 -5.15 -7.86
N THR A 144 -20.38 -5.31 -7.45
CA THR A 144 -20.85 -5.00 -6.09
C THR A 144 -20.12 -5.80 -5.02
N VAL A 145 -19.73 -7.05 -5.29
CA VAL A 145 -19.03 -7.90 -4.31
C VAL A 145 -17.64 -7.35 -4.05
N THR A 146 -16.91 -7.00 -5.12
CA THR A 146 -15.58 -6.39 -5.00
C THR A 146 -15.65 -5.02 -4.32
N LEU A 147 -16.65 -4.21 -4.68
CA LEU A 147 -16.87 -2.90 -4.06
C LEU A 147 -17.13 -3.04 -2.55
N LEU A 148 -18.07 -3.91 -2.17
CA LEU A 148 -18.42 -4.15 -0.76
C LEU A 148 -17.23 -4.68 0.03
N ALA A 149 -16.48 -5.64 -0.53
CA ALA A 149 -15.27 -6.16 0.09
C ALA A 149 -14.23 -5.05 0.30
N GLY A 150 -14.01 -4.20 -0.70
CA GLY A 150 -13.13 -3.02 -0.58
C GLY A 150 -13.59 -2.05 0.50
N THR A 151 -14.88 -1.73 0.56
CA THR A 151 -15.45 -0.83 1.58
C THR A 151 -15.31 -1.41 2.98
N VAL A 152 -15.59 -2.70 3.17
CA VAL A 152 -15.42 -3.38 4.47
C VAL A 152 -13.96 -3.35 4.90
N LEU A 153 -13.00 -3.56 3.99
CA LEU A 153 -11.57 -3.46 4.29
C LEU A 153 -11.18 -2.03 4.72
N VAL A 154 -11.69 -0.99 4.05
CA VAL A 154 -11.48 0.40 4.46
C VAL A 154 -12.03 0.62 5.87
N LEU A 155 -13.27 0.25 6.15
CA LEU A 155 -13.88 0.46 7.46
C LEU A 155 -13.15 -0.32 8.58
N ALA A 156 -12.79 -1.58 8.32
CA ALA A 156 -12.05 -2.40 9.26
C ALA A 156 -10.66 -1.83 9.55
N SER A 157 -9.95 -1.37 8.52
CA SER A 157 -8.64 -0.73 8.70
C SER A 157 -8.73 0.51 9.58
N ILE A 158 -9.71 1.39 9.35
CA ILE A 158 -9.92 2.61 10.14
C ILE A 158 -10.16 2.27 11.61
N ALA A 159 -10.99 1.27 11.87
CA ALA A 159 -11.34 0.87 13.23
C ALA A 159 -10.16 0.26 14.00
N LEU A 160 -9.23 -0.40 13.31
CA LEU A 160 -8.12 -1.13 13.92
C LEU A 160 -6.81 -0.33 13.99
N THR A 161 -6.74 0.85 13.36
CA THR A 161 -5.48 1.58 13.21
C THR A 161 -5.30 2.65 14.29
N PRO A 162 -4.17 2.66 15.02
CA PRO A 162 -3.83 3.76 15.90
C PRO A 162 -3.60 5.04 15.07
N ALA A 163 -4.11 6.19 15.56
CA ALA A 163 -4.09 7.45 14.81
C ALA A 163 -4.78 7.35 13.43
N ALA A 164 -5.98 6.77 13.40
CA ALA A 164 -6.75 6.47 12.19
C ALA A 164 -6.84 7.65 11.20
N ALA A 165 -6.96 8.90 11.66
CA ALA A 165 -7.04 10.08 10.79
C ALA A 165 -5.77 10.29 9.94
N PHE A 166 -4.58 10.04 10.49
CA PHE A 166 -3.34 10.17 9.74
C PHE A 166 -3.07 8.96 8.85
N ALA A 167 -3.46 7.78 9.32
CA ALA A 167 -3.34 6.55 8.54
C ALA A 167 -4.23 6.59 7.29
N THR A 168 -5.47 7.09 7.45
CA THR A 168 -6.38 7.31 6.31
C THR A 168 -5.83 8.36 5.37
N LEU A 169 -5.31 9.48 5.88
CA LEU A 169 -4.73 10.51 5.04
C LEU A 169 -3.53 9.97 4.23
N ALA A 170 -2.63 9.23 4.86
CA ALA A 170 -1.50 8.61 4.18
C ALA A 170 -1.96 7.57 3.14
N GLY A 171 -2.92 6.72 3.50
CA GLY A 171 -3.49 5.72 2.60
C GLY A 171 -4.18 6.36 1.39
N LEU A 172 -4.97 7.40 1.60
CA LEU A 172 -5.64 8.16 0.55
C LEU A 172 -4.65 8.84 -0.39
N LEU A 173 -3.59 9.44 0.15
CA LEU A 173 -2.53 10.04 -0.66
C LEU A 173 -1.83 8.96 -1.50
N GLY A 174 -1.38 7.87 -0.89
CA GLY A 174 -0.67 6.80 -1.58
C GLY A 174 -1.52 6.12 -2.65
N GLY A 175 -2.69 5.63 -2.26
CA GLY A 175 -3.59 4.93 -3.18
C GLY A 175 -4.18 5.86 -4.24
N GLY A 176 -4.54 7.09 -3.88
CA GLY A 176 -5.02 8.11 -4.81
C GLY A 176 -3.97 8.50 -5.85
N VAL A 177 -2.72 8.71 -5.44
CA VAL A 177 -1.60 8.99 -6.35
C VAL A 177 -1.38 7.81 -7.31
N ALA A 178 -1.40 6.57 -6.83
CA ALA A 178 -1.25 5.39 -7.69
C ALA A 178 -2.37 5.31 -8.74
N ILE A 179 -3.61 5.54 -8.34
CA ILE A 179 -4.77 5.53 -9.26
C ILE A 179 -4.65 6.68 -10.27
N ALA A 180 -4.26 7.88 -9.83
CA ALA A 180 -4.03 9.02 -10.72
C ALA A 180 -2.92 8.75 -11.74
N LEU A 181 -1.82 8.10 -11.33
CA LEU A 181 -0.74 7.68 -12.23
C LEU A 181 -1.23 6.66 -13.27
N LEU A 182 -2.01 5.67 -12.85
CA LEU A 182 -2.61 4.67 -13.75
C LEU A 182 -3.56 5.33 -14.76
N TRP A 183 -4.32 6.32 -14.31
CA TRP A 183 -5.24 7.08 -15.16
C TRP A 183 -4.50 7.96 -16.18
N ALA A 184 -3.49 8.72 -15.72
CA ALA A 184 -2.66 9.59 -16.55
C ALA A 184 -1.87 8.79 -17.60
N ALA A 185 -1.37 7.61 -17.22
CA ALA A 185 -0.71 6.70 -18.13
C ALA A 185 -1.68 6.07 -19.14
N GLY A 186 -3.00 6.23 -19.00
CA GLY A 186 -3.99 5.75 -19.96
C GLY A 186 -4.26 4.25 -19.86
N ASP A 187 -4.28 3.69 -18.65
CA ASP A 187 -4.79 2.34 -18.44
C ASP A 187 -6.33 2.32 -18.52
N ASN A 188 -6.86 1.66 -19.54
CA ASN A 188 -8.31 1.53 -19.76
C ASN A 188 -9.04 0.79 -18.62
N SER A 189 -8.33 0.08 -17.75
CA SER A 189 -8.93 -0.59 -16.59
C SER A 189 -9.39 0.42 -15.54
N TRP A 190 -8.71 1.57 -15.45
CA TRP A 190 -8.87 2.60 -14.41
C TRP A 190 -9.55 3.88 -14.89
N ARG A 191 -9.95 3.93 -16.16
CA ARG A 191 -10.70 5.06 -16.72
C ARG A 191 -12.20 4.93 -16.42
N PRO A 192 -12.86 6.01 -15.97
CA PRO A 192 -14.32 6.10 -15.98
C PRO A 192 -14.88 6.07 -17.40
#